data_AF-A0A934B6S1-F1
#
_entry.id   AF-A0A934B6S1-F1
#
_cell.length_a   1.000
_cell.length_b   1.000
_cell.length_c   1.000
_cell.angle_alpha   90.00
_cell.angle_beta   90.00
_cell.angle_gamma   90.00
#
_symmetry.space_group_name_H-M   'P 1'
#
loop_
_entity.id
_entity.type
_entity.pdbx_description
1 polymer ?
#
loop_
_entity_poly.entity_id
_entity_poly.type
_entity_poly.pdbx_seq_one_letter_code
_entity_poly.pdbx_strand_id
1 'polypeptide(L)'
;MTIRNEAMRGHINKLWSFRMRALIFALLVLVLLNTHYYSDYQTTLLPGVYIQDSDSDLKAGHWSVPLVFDWNDDGKKDLLAGSSYTDDNGRASGRVHFYQNRGADSKPSFKGHTLIHTCTDICSPINAAASG
;
A
#
# COMPACT_ATOMS: atom_id res chain seq x y z
N MET A 1 43.12 3.97 -46.98
CA MET A 1 42.88 3.42 -45.62
C MET A 1 41.69 4.10 -44.90
N THR A 2 41.16 5.21 -45.42
CA THR A 2 40.17 6.09 -44.76
C THR A 2 38.71 5.58 -44.82
N ILE A 3 38.28 4.99 -45.95
CA ILE A 3 36.88 4.59 -46.19
C ILE A 3 36.40 3.45 -45.27
N ARG A 4 37.28 2.49 -44.91
CA ARG A 4 36.94 1.40 -43.98
C ARG A 4 36.64 1.91 -42.57
N ASN A 5 37.31 2.98 -42.14
CA ASN A 5 37.13 3.54 -40.79
C ASN A 5 35.80 4.29 -40.65
N GLU A 6 35.34 4.96 -41.71
CA GLU A 6 34.04 5.65 -41.72
C GLU A 6 32.86 4.67 -41.70
N ALA A 7 32.94 3.58 -42.48
CA ALA A 7 31.91 2.54 -42.50
C ALA A 7 31.79 1.81 -41.15
N MET A 8 32.92 1.49 -40.50
CA MET A 8 32.92 0.91 -39.16
C MET A 8 32.36 1.87 -38.12
N ARG A 9 32.71 3.16 -38.17
CA ARG A 9 32.18 4.18 -37.26
C ARG A 9 30.67 4.35 -37.40
N GLY A 10 30.14 4.30 -38.63
CA GLY A 10 28.70 4.31 -38.89
C GLY A 10 27.97 3.10 -38.30
N HIS A 11 28.53 1.89 -38.47
CA HIS A 11 27.98 0.67 -37.88
C HIS A 11 27.98 0.71 -36.35
N ILE A 12 29.08 1.15 -35.74
CA ILE A 12 29.21 1.28 -34.27
C ILE A 12 28.22 2.31 -33.74
N ASN A 13 28.08 3.48 -34.38
CA ASN A 13 27.13 4.51 -33.96
C ASN A 13 25.67 4.01 -34.06
N LYS A 14 25.33 3.26 -35.11
CA LYS A 14 23.99 2.69 -35.29
C LYS A 14 23.69 1.64 -34.21
N LEU A 15 24.66 0.75 -33.93
CA LEU A 15 24.56 -0.27 -32.90
C LEU A 15 24.47 0.35 -31.48
N TRP A 16 25.26 1.39 -31.21
CA TRP A 16 25.26 2.12 -29.95
C TRP A 16 23.95 2.90 -29.75
N SER A 17 23.41 3.52 -30.82
CA SER A 17 22.12 4.21 -30.78
C SER A 17 20.95 3.26 -30.52
N PHE A 18 20.98 2.06 -31.11
CA PHE A 18 19.94 1.06 -30.92
C PHE A 18 19.98 0.48 -29.50
N ARG A 19 21.17 0.10 -29.02
CA ARG A 19 21.38 -0.40 -27.65
C ARG A 19 21.00 0.64 -26.60
N MET A 20 21.36 1.91 -26.79
CA MET A 20 20.98 2.99 -25.88
C MET A 20 19.46 3.21 -25.84
N ARG A 21 18.78 3.17 -26.99
CA ARG A 21 17.31 3.28 -27.05
C ARG A 21 16.63 2.10 -26.36
N ALA A 22 17.14 0.88 -26.54
CA ALA A 22 16.64 -0.30 -25.85
C ALA A 22 16.84 -0.23 -24.33
N LEU A 23 17.99 0.28 -23.86
CA LEU A 23 18.26 0.49 -22.44
C LEU A 23 17.35 1.57 -21.82
N ILE A 24 17.17 2.70 -22.50
CA ILE A 24 16.27 3.77 -22.04
C ILE A 24 14.82 3.26 -21.99
N PHE A 25 14.39 2.50 -22.99
CA PHE A 25 13.06 1.88 -23.00
C PHE A 25 12.88 0.89 -21.85
N ALA A 26 13.87 0.01 -21.60
CA ALA A 26 13.84 -0.92 -20.47
C ALA A 26 13.80 -0.19 -19.12
N LEU A 27 14.57 0.90 -18.97
CA LEU A 27 14.56 1.73 -17.77
C LEU A 27 13.20 2.43 -17.58
N LEU A 28 12.60 2.96 -18.64
CA LEU A 28 11.27 3.57 -18.62
C LEU A 28 10.19 2.54 -18.25
N VAL A 29 10.25 1.33 -18.79
CA VAL A 29 9.35 0.23 -18.40
C VAL A 29 9.53 -0.11 -16.92
N LEU A 30 10.77 -0.22 -16.44
CA LEU A 30 11.06 -0.41 -15.02
C LEU A 30 10.47 0.71 -14.15
N VAL A 31 10.65 1.98 -14.54
CA VAL A 31 10.08 3.11 -13.81
C VAL A 31 8.54 3.05 -13.83
N LEU A 32 7.92 2.76 -14.96
CA LEU A 32 6.45 2.63 -15.07
C LEU A 32 5.89 1.47 -14.22
N LEU A 33 6.58 0.32 -14.21
CA LEU A 33 6.22 -0.80 -13.34
C LEU A 33 6.38 -0.44 -11.85
N ASN A 34 7.33 0.42 -11.49
CA ASN A 34 7.49 0.93 -10.12
C ASN A 34 6.49 2.04 -9.77
N THR A 35 5.98 2.83 -10.72
CA THR A 35 4.98 3.88 -10.40
C THR A 35 3.65 3.32 -9.93
N HIS A 36 3.32 2.07 -10.27
CA HIS A 36 2.15 1.39 -9.71
C HIS A 36 2.28 1.07 -8.21
N TYR A 37 3.50 1.01 -7.67
CA TYR A 37 3.77 0.77 -6.25
C TYR A 37 3.44 1.99 -5.37
N TYR A 38 3.64 3.21 -5.88
CA TYR A 38 3.50 4.45 -5.09
C TYR A 38 2.07 5.01 -5.03
N SER A 39 1.11 4.42 -5.73
CA SER A 39 -0.27 4.94 -5.83
C SER A 39 -1.15 4.63 -4.61
N ASP A 40 -0.66 3.86 -3.64
CA ASP A 40 -1.51 3.24 -2.62
C ASP A 40 -1.87 4.07 -1.39
N TYR A 41 -1.41 5.32 -1.35
CA TYR A 41 -1.61 6.17 -0.16
C TYR A 41 -2.98 6.87 -0.11
N GLN A 42 -3.81 6.74 -1.16
CA GLN A 42 -5.11 7.38 -1.19
C GLN A 42 -6.22 6.43 -0.75
N THR A 43 -6.75 6.65 0.45
CA THR A 43 -7.95 5.97 0.93
C THR A 43 -9.14 6.37 0.04
N THR A 44 -9.50 5.48 -0.89
CA THR A 44 -10.64 5.68 -1.78
C THR A 44 -11.78 4.80 -1.30
N LEU A 45 -12.67 5.39 -0.50
CA LEU A 45 -13.92 4.76 -0.08
C LEU A 45 -15.04 5.21 -1.00
N LEU A 46 -15.96 4.30 -1.34
CA LEU A 46 -17.13 4.63 -2.13
C LEU A 46 -18.09 5.52 -1.32
N PRO A 47 -18.62 6.62 -1.90
CA PRO A 47 -19.56 7.48 -1.20
C PRO A 47 -20.88 6.75 -0.94
N GLY A 48 -21.42 6.88 0.27
CA GLY A 48 -22.77 6.40 0.62
C GLY A 48 -22.90 4.88 0.80
N VAL A 49 -21.79 4.14 0.91
CA VAL A 49 -21.79 2.70 1.14
C VAL A 49 -21.18 2.38 2.51
N TYR A 50 -21.86 1.55 3.31
CA TYR A 50 -21.30 1.04 4.56
C TYR A 50 -20.30 -0.08 4.28
N ILE A 51 -19.15 -0.01 4.94
CA ILE A 51 -18.18 -1.10 4.96
C ILE A 51 -18.79 -2.27 5.74
N GLN A 52 -18.72 -3.48 5.19
CA GLN A 52 -19.27 -4.68 5.83
C GLN A 52 -18.20 -5.43 6.62
N ASP A 53 -18.53 -5.85 7.84
CA ASP A 53 -17.82 -6.86 8.62
C ASP A 53 -18.69 -8.12 8.71
N SER A 54 -18.29 -9.16 7.98
CA SER A 54 -19.09 -10.36 7.76
C SER A 54 -20.49 -10.03 7.20
N ASP A 55 -21.56 -10.31 7.95
CA ASP A 55 -22.96 -10.12 7.53
C ASP A 55 -23.57 -8.81 8.09
N SER A 56 -22.76 -7.86 8.56
CA SER A 56 -23.23 -6.63 9.20
C SER A 56 -22.34 -5.43 8.89
N ASP A 57 -22.87 -4.21 9.10
CA ASP A 57 -22.07 -2.99 8.98
C ASP A 57 -20.93 -2.97 10.01
N LEU A 58 -19.74 -2.60 9.55
CA LEU A 58 -18.54 -2.45 10.37
C LEU A 58 -18.73 -1.30 11.38
N LYS A 59 -18.45 -1.59 12.65
CA LYS A 59 -18.57 -0.62 13.76
C LYS A 59 -17.18 -0.24 14.28
N ALA A 60 -16.62 0.84 13.75
CA ALA A 60 -15.27 1.30 14.06
C ALA A 60 -15.14 2.09 15.39
N GLY A 61 -16.25 2.36 16.10
CA GLY A 61 -16.25 3.18 17.31
C GLY A 61 -16.42 4.68 17.04
N HIS A 62 -16.30 5.49 18.10
CA HIS A 62 -16.48 6.95 18.01
C HIS A 62 -15.26 7.65 17.42
N TRP A 63 -15.51 8.75 16.69
CA TRP A 63 -14.49 9.57 16.02
C TRP A 63 -13.55 8.75 15.14
N SER A 64 -14.12 7.81 14.39
CA SER A 64 -13.34 6.88 13.57
C SER A 64 -12.59 7.58 12.45
N VAL A 65 -11.31 7.25 12.26
CA VAL A 65 -10.46 7.76 11.17
C VAL A 65 -9.95 6.57 10.35
N PRO A 66 -10.57 6.25 9.20
CA PRO A 66 -10.17 5.11 8.37
C PRO A 66 -8.96 5.43 7.48
N LEU A 67 -8.12 4.41 7.26
CA LEU A 67 -7.02 4.35 6.32
C LEU A 67 -7.08 3.00 5.59
N VAL A 68 -7.07 3.01 4.27
CA VAL A 68 -7.03 1.80 3.43
C VAL A 68 -5.61 1.63 2.89
N PHE A 69 -4.98 0.49 3.19
CA PHE A 69 -3.58 0.20 2.86
C PHE A 69 -3.31 -1.31 2.88
N ASP A 70 -2.35 -1.81 2.10
CA ASP A 70 -1.90 -3.22 2.18
C ASP A 70 -0.92 -3.38 3.34
N TRP A 71 -1.46 -3.56 4.54
CA TRP A 71 -0.68 -3.46 5.77
C TRP A 71 0.18 -4.69 6.05
N ASN A 72 -0.24 -5.86 5.58
CA ASN A 72 0.44 -7.12 5.84
C ASN A 72 1.25 -7.64 4.63
N ASP A 73 1.35 -6.85 3.55
CA ASP A 73 2.09 -7.18 2.32
C ASP A 73 1.58 -8.46 1.65
N ASP A 74 0.26 -8.69 1.70
CA ASP A 74 -0.39 -9.85 1.08
C ASP A 74 -0.97 -9.55 -0.31
N GLY A 75 -0.81 -8.31 -0.79
CA GLY A 75 -1.30 -7.83 -2.08
C GLY A 75 -2.75 -7.36 -2.04
N LYS A 76 -3.38 -7.25 -0.87
CA LYS A 76 -4.77 -6.82 -0.70
C LYS A 76 -4.86 -5.59 0.17
N LYS A 77 -5.84 -4.73 -0.10
CA LYS A 77 -6.09 -3.54 0.73
C LYS A 77 -6.84 -3.90 2.00
N ASP A 78 -6.18 -3.72 3.13
CA ASP A 78 -6.72 -3.78 4.47
C ASP A 78 -7.34 -2.44 4.89
N LEU A 79 -8.07 -2.46 6.00
CA LEU A 79 -8.58 -1.25 6.65
C LEU A 79 -7.95 -1.10 8.03
N LEU A 80 -7.26 0.02 8.25
CA LEU A 80 -6.94 0.53 9.58
C LEU A 80 -7.98 1.58 9.97
N ALA A 81 -8.44 1.56 11.22
CA ALA A 81 -9.32 2.60 11.73
C ALA A 81 -8.85 3.05 13.13
N GLY A 82 -8.48 4.32 13.25
CA GLY A 82 -8.32 4.96 14.56
C GLY A 82 -9.68 5.22 15.19
N SER A 83 -9.83 5.11 16.50
CA SER A 83 -11.07 5.41 17.22
C SER A 83 -10.79 5.85 18.66
N SER A 84 -11.76 6.51 19.30
CA SER A 84 -11.74 6.69 20.75
C SER A 84 -12.34 5.51 21.48
N TYR A 85 -11.77 5.19 22.63
CA TYR A 85 -12.25 4.17 23.55
C TYR A 85 -12.29 4.72 24.98
N THR A 86 -13.34 4.40 25.70
CA THR A 86 -13.48 4.69 27.13
C THR A 86 -13.74 3.38 27.85
N ASP A 87 -12.93 3.07 28.87
CA ASP A 87 -13.12 1.88 29.69
C ASP A 87 -14.30 2.02 30.68
N ASP A 88 -14.65 0.94 31.37
CA ASP A 88 -15.76 0.91 32.33
C ASP A 88 -15.55 1.86 33.54
N ASN A 89 -14.31 2.31 33.77
CA ASN A 89 -13.96 3.27 34.81
C ASN A 89 -13.93 4.73 34.30
N GLY A 90 -14.31 4.97 33.04
CA GLY A 90 -14.32 6.29 32.43
C GLY A 90 -12.97 6.78 31.92
N ARG A 91 -11.93 5.93 31.86
CA ARG A 91 -10.62 6.33 31.29
C ARG A 91 -10.67 6.31 29.77
N ALA A 92 -10.38 7.45 29.16
CA ALA A 92 -10.31 7.58 27.71
C ALA A 92 -8.92 7.24 27.16
N SER A 93 -8.89 6.58 26.00
CA SER A 93 -7.68 6.24 25.25
C SER A 93 -8.00 6.20 23.75
N GLY A 94 -6.95 6.29 22.91
CA GLY A 94 -7.06 6.02 21.48
C GLY A 94 -6.82 4.54 21.19
N ARG A 95 -7.52 4.00 20.19
CA ARG A 95 -7.27 2.65 19.66
C ARG A 95 -7.06 2.73 18.16
N VAL A 96 -6.26 1.79 17.65
CA VAL A 96 -6.15 1.53 16.22
C VAL A 96 -6.62 0.11 15.97
N HIS A 97 -7.59 -0.05 15.09
CA HIS A 97 -8.17 -1.32 14.69
C HIS A 97 -7.59 -1.73 13.35
N PHE A 98 -7.12 -2.97 13.23
CA PHE A 98 -6.68 -3.58 11.99
C PHE A 98 -7.72 -4.60 11.51
N TYR A 99 -8.32 -4.34 10.36
CA TYR A 99 -9.26 -5.23 9.68
C TYR A 99 -8.56 -5.81 8.46
N GLN A 100 -8.16 -7.08 8.55
CA GLN A 100 -7.56 -7.78 7.42
C GLN A 100 -8.61 -8.08 6.35
N ASN A 101 -8.34 -7.69 5.11
CA ASN A 101 -9.17 -8.04 3.97
C ASN A 101 -8.90 -9.48 3.52
N ARG A 102 -9.88 -10.35 3.77
CA ARG A 102 -9.82 -11.76 3.34
C ARG A 102 -10.38 -11.99 1.94
N GLY A 103 -11.00 -10.97 1.35
CA GLY A 103 -11.62 -10.97 0.02
C GLY A 103 -10.67 -10.52 -1.08
N ALA A 104 -11.21 -9.79 -2.04
CA ALA A 104 -10.48 -9.07 -3.09
C ALA A 104 -10.69 -7.57 -2.91
N ASP A 105 -9.84 -6.72 -3.47
CA ASP A 105 -9.99 -5.25 -3.34
C ASP A 105 -11.32 -4.72 -3.89
N SER A 106 -11.84 -5.36 -4.94
CA SER A 106 -13.15 -5.02 -5.53
C SER A 106 -14.34 -5.50 -4.68
N LYS A 107 -14.10 -6.38 -3.71
CA LYS A 107 -15.11 -6.95 -2.81
C LYS A 107 -14.44 -7.37 -1.49
N PRO A 108 -14.10 -6.40 -0.63
CA PRO A 108 -13.39 -6.69 0.62
C PRO A 108 -14.25 -7.55 1.54
N SER A 109 -13.61 -8.40 2.33
CA SER A 109 -14.28 -9.26 3.31
C SER A 109 -13.53 -9.22 4.63
N PHE A 110 -14.10 -8.51 5.60
CA PHE A 110 -13.59 -8.42 6.96
C PHE A 110 -14.28 -9.43 7.87
N LYS A 111 -13.58 -9.86 8.93
CA LYS A 111 -14.09 -10.79 9.95
C LYS A 111 -13.55 -10.38 11.33
N GLY A 112 -14.05 -9.27 11.84
CA GLY A 112 -13.56 -8.60 13.03
C GLY A 112 -12.24 -7.87 12.79
N HIS A 113 -11.67 -7.37 13.88
CA HIS A 113 -10.39 -6.66 13.89
C HIS A 113 -9.45 -7.20 14.97
N THR A 114 -8.16 -6.95 14.77
CA THR A 114 -7.16 -7.01 15.81
C THR A 114 -6.83 -5.59 16.25
N LEU A 115 -6.62 -5.37 17.54
CA LEU A 115 -6.18 -4.05 17.99
C LEU A 115 -4.66 -3.91 17.80
N ILE A 116 -4.25 -2.83 17.12
CA ILE A 116 -2.87 -2.37 17.10
C ILE A 116 -2.71 -1.48 18.34
N HIS A 117 -2.07 -2.01 19.37
CA HIS A 117 -1.80 -1.29 20.61
C HIS A 117 -0.35 -0.82 20.66
N THR A 118 -0.12 0.49 20.66
CA THR A 118 1.07 1.05 21.31
C THR A 118 0.72 1.17 22.79
N CYS A 119 1.48 0.50 23.65
CA CYS A 119 1.03 0.20 25.01
C CYS A 119 0.90 1.45 25.91
N THR A 120 -0.03 1.38 26.88
CA THR A 120 -0.15 2.34 27.97
C THR A 120 0.79 2.07 29.15
N ASP A 121 1.28 0.83 29.39
CA ASP A 121 2.10 0.55 30.60
C ASP A 121 3.29 -0.46 30.49
N ILE A 122 3.34 -1.40 29.53
CA ILE A 122 4.53 -2.29 29.32
C ILE A 122 4.80 -2.45 27.82
N CYS A 123 6.00 -2.07 27.37
CA CYS A 123 6.36 -2.05 25.96
C CYS A 123 6.72 -3.45 25.44
N SER A 124 5.95 -3.95 24.47
CA SER A 124 6.47 -4.89 23.47
C SER A 124 6.58 -4.13 22.14
N PRO A 125 7.73 -4.13 21.46
CA PRO A 125 7.86 -3.45 20.18
C PRO A 125 6.95 -4.13 19.14
N ILE A 126 5.81 -3.51 18.81
CA ILE A 126 5.16 -3.76 17.54
C ILE A 126 5.99 -3.09 16.46
N ASN A 127 6.49 -3.90 15.53
CA ASN A 127 7.20 -3.39 14.37
C ASN A 127 6.17 -2.72 13.43
N ALA A 128 5.77 -1.49 13.75
CA ALA A 128 4.81 -0.69 12.99
C ALA A 128 5.31 -0.34 11.56
N ALA A 129 6.56 -0.70 11.25
CA ALA A 129 7.19 -0.56 9.94
C ALA A 129 7.26 -1.89 9.16
N ALA A 130 6.58 -2.95 9.61
CA ALA A 130 6.48 -4.17 8.83
C ALA A 130 5.57 -3.93 7.61
N SER A 131 6.21 -3.45 6.53
CA SER A 131 5.73 -3.45 5.14
C SER A 131 4.78 -2.31 4.70
N GLY A 132 5.05 -1.08 5.15
CA GLY A 132 4.57 0.14 4.50
C GLY A 132 5.46 0.57 3.33
#